data_AF-A0A1Y1S4E0-F1
#
_entry.id   AF-A0A1Y1S4E0-F1
#
_cell.length_a   1.000
_cell.length_b   1.000
_cell.length_c   1.000
_cell.angle_alpha   90.00
_cell.angle_beta   90.00
_cell.angle_gamma   90.00
#
_symmetry.space_group_name_H-M   'P 1'
#
loop_
_entity.id
_entity.type
_entity.pdbx_description
1 polymer ?
#
loop_
_entity_poly.entity_id
_entity_poly.type
_entity_poly.pdbx_seq_one_letter_code
_entity_poly.pdbx_strand_id
1 'polypeptide(L)'
;MNMVNIGVFLGSAFGIISDEKSFDERVQSGLFSLVYYNKCGHKCKELQNAIGYISQSYYLVDISKDIEAAGKMNSYGIMDAEEYPMIFYNGKFFPDPYESKELDQILLLEPNH
;
A
#
# COMPACT_ATOMS: atom_id res chain seq x y z
N MET A 1 -29.68 35.28 15.20
CA MET A 1 -29.38 33.85 15.48
C MET A 1 -30.00 33.08 14.32
N ASN A 2 -29.29 32.44 13.40
CA ASN A 2 -28.06 31.65 13.52
C ASN A 2 -27.08 31.94 12.39
N MET A 3 -25.82 32.17 12.77
CA MET A 3 -24.68 32.14 11.87
C MET A 3 -24.26 30.67 11.78
N VAL A 4 -24.42 30.05 10.61
CA VAL A 4 -23.86 28.72 10.36
C VAL A 4 -22.36 28.89 10.20
N ASN A 5 -21.62 28.48 11.22
CA ASN A 5 -20.18 28.46 11.26
C ASN A 5 -19.69 27.36 10.31
N ILE A 6 -19.24 27.73 9.10
CA ILE A 6 -18.58 26.79 8.18
C ILE A 6 -17.16 26.59 8.71
N GLY A 7 -17.03 25.68 9.68
CA GLY A 7 -15.77 25.07 10.07
C GLY A 7 -15.67 23.71 9.42
N VAL A 8 -15.43 23.64 8.11
CA VAL A 8 -15.01 22.38 7.50
C VAL A 8 -13.50 22.28 7.70
N PHE A 9 -13.13 21.44 8.66
CA PHE A 9 -11.77 21.05 8.95
C PHE A 9 -11.09 20.54 7.67
N LEU A 10 -9.92 21.12 7.35
CA LEU A 10 -8.92 20.53 6.47
C LEU A 10 -8.42 19.24 7.11
N GLY A 11 -9.14 18.15 6.92
CA GLY A 11 -8.67 16.80 7.22
C GLY A 11 -7.81 16.33 6.06
N SER A 12 -6.49 16.33 6.24
CA SER A 12 -5.53 15.68 5.33
C SER A 12 -5.92 14.20 5.22
N ALA A 13 -6.65 13.84 4.17
CA ALA A 13 -7.20 12.49 4.00
C ALA A 13 -6.12 11.55 3.45
N PHE A 14 -5.19 11.15 4.33
CA PHE A 14 -4.36 9.99 4.10
C PHE A 14 -5.25 8.75 4.16
N GLY A 15 -5.64 8.23 3.00
CA GLY A 15 -6.69 7.22 2.87
C GLY A 15 -6.16 5.90 2.31
N ILE A 16 -6.37 4.81 3.04
CA ILE A 16 -6.34 3.47 2.44
C ILE A 16 -7.49 3.42 1.42
N ILE A 17 -7.16 3.12 0.16
CA ILE A 17 -8.18 2.96 -0.87
C ILE A 17 -8.84 1.59 -0.71
N SER A 18 -10.16 1.60 -0.48
CA SER A 18 -11.02 0.42 -0.52
C SER A 18 -11.91 0.54 -1.76
N ASP A 19 -11.42 0.11 -2.91
CA ASP A 19 -12.20 0.08 -4.17
C ASP A 19 -12.38 -1.36 -4.69
N GLU A 20 -13.33 -1.52 -5.62
CA GLU A 20 -13.65 -2.80 -6.28
C GLU A 20 -12.71 -3.12 -7.45
N LYS A 21 -11.61 -2.38 -7.66
CA LYS A 21 -10.70 -2.66 -8.77
C LYS A 21 -10.05 -4.03 -8.59
N SER A 22 -9.77 -4.67 -9.71
CA SER A 22 -8.99 -5.91 -9.76
C SER A 22 -7.58 -5.69 -9.19
N PHE A 23 -6.95 -6.76 -8.73
CA PHE A 23 -5.58 -6.68 -8.22
C PHE A 23 -4.62 -6.15 -9.29
N ASP A 24 -4.77 -6.61 -10.54
CA ASP A 24 -3.95 -6.14 -11.66
C ASP A 24 -4.12 -4.64 -11.93
N GLU A 25 -5.33 -4.08 -11.81
CA GLU A 25 -5.55 -2.64 -11.94
C GLU A 25 -4.91 -1.84 -10.79
N ARG A 26 -4.96 -2.35 -9.56
CA ARG A 26 -4.35 -1.69 -8.38
C ARG A 26 -2.84 -1.57 -8.55
N VAL A 27 -2.17 -2.66 -8.95
CA VAL A 27 -0.70 -2.65 -9.09
C VAL A 27 -0.21 -1.81 -10.26
N GLN A 28 -1.03 -1.63 -11.31
CA GLN A 28 -0.71 -0.77 -12.46
C GLN A 28 -1.11 0.71 -12.27
N SER A 29 -1.77 1.06 -11.17
CA SER A 29 -2.35 2.40 -10.95
C SER A 29 -1.34 3.54 -10.73
N GLY A 30 -0.05 3.22 -10.60
CA GLY A 30 0.99 4.17 -10.19
C GLY A 30 1.00 4.46 -8.69
N LEU A 31 0.05 3.92 -7.91
CA LEU A 31 0.05 3.98 -6.46
C LEU A 31 0.80 2.79 -5.85
N PHE A 32 1.21 2.94 -4.58
CA PHE A 32 1.71 1.82 -3.81
C PHE A 32 0.58 0.81 -3.55
N SER A 33 0.90 -0.47 -3.68
CA SER A 33 0.07 -1.58 -3.20
C SER A 33 0.87 -2.42 -2.21
N LEU A 34 0.55 -2.28 -0.93
CA LEU A 34 1.15 -3.04 0.17
C LEU A 34 0.37 -4.35 0.36
N VAL A 35 0.99 -5.48 0.03
CA VAL A 35 0.39 -6.81 0.13
C VAL A 35 0.86 -7.47 1.43
N TYR A 36 -0.08 -8.00 2.23
CA TYR A 36 0.19 -8.58 3.53
C TYR A 36 -0.73 -9.77 3.85
N TYR A 37 -0.29 -10.66 4.74
CA TYR A 37 -1.06 -11.84 5.14
C TYR A 37 -1.85 -11.63 6.45
N ASN A 38 -3.19 -11.62 6.37
CA ASN A 38 -4.16 -11.66 7.48
C ASN A 38 -4.10 -10.47 8.46
N LYS A 39 -3.05 -10.40 9.29
CA LYS A 39 -2.83 -9.32 10.27
C LYS A 39 -1.53 -8.61 9.96
N CYS A 40 -1.62 -7.29 9.81
CA CYS A 40 -0.46 -6.43 9.62
C CYS A 40 0.39 -6.39 10.91
N GLY A 41 1.47 -7.18 10.92
CA GLY A 41 2.48 -7.21 11.98
C GLY A 41 3.39 -5.97 11.98
N HIS A 42 4.41 -5.95 12.84
CA HIS A 42 5.32 -4.81 13.01
C HIS A 42 5.91 -4.32 11.67
N LYS A 43 6.53 -5.23 10.93
CA LYS A 43 7.07 -5.00 9.59
C LYS A 43 6.06 -4.28 8.67
N CYS A 44 4.90 -4.89 8.46
CA CYS A 44 3.84 -4.32 7.63
C CYS A 44 3.43 -2.90 8.07
N LYS A 45 3.33 -2.64 9.39
CA LYS A 45 2.99 -1.30 9.91
C LYS A 45 4.05 -0.25 9.64
N GLU A 46 5.34 -0.61 9.70
CA GLU A 46 6.42 0.31 9.37
C GLU A 46 6.34 0.77 7.92
N LEU A 47 6.13 -0.16 6.99
CA LEU A 47 5.92 0.16 5.57
C LEU A 47 4.65 0.95 5.35
N GLN A 48 3.57 0.58 6.05
CA GLN A 48 2.30 1.30 5.99
C GLN A 48 2.48 2.77 6.37
N ASN A 49 3.24 3.06 7.43
CA ASN A 49 3.53 4.41 7.89
C ASN A 49 4.45 5.16 6.91
N ALA A 50 5.48 4.49 6.39
CA ALA A 50 6.37 5.08 5.40
C ALA A 50 5.62 5.47 4.13
N ILE A 51 4.88 4.51 3.54
CA ILE A 51 4.04 4.74 2.36
C ILE A 51 2.98 5.82 2.63
N GLY A 52 2.34 5.80 3.80
CA GLY A 52 1.33 6.78 4.16
C GLY A 52 1.88 8.19 4.38
N TYR A 53 3.17 8.33 4.75
CA TYR A 53 3.83 9.62 4.84
C TYR A 53 4.12 10.21 3.45
N ILE A 54 4.51 9.36 2.50
CA ILE A 54 4.98 9.75 1.17
C ILE A 54 3.81 9.88 0.20
N SER A 55 2.97 8.85 0.14
CA SER A 55 1.79 8.82 -0.71
C SER A 55 0.56 9.18 0.11
N GLN A 56 -0.18 10.18 -0.36
CA GLN A 56 -1.47 10.55 0.23
C GLN A 56 -2.49 9.38 0.18
N SER A 57 -2.28 8.40 -0.70
CA SER A 57 -3.16 7.23 -0.83
C SER A 57 -2.41 6.01 -1.37
N TYR A 58 -2.75 4.83 -0.84
CA TYR A 58 -2.19 3.55 -1.27
C TYR A 58 -3.23 2.42 -1.09
N TYR A 59 -2.99 1.29 -1.75
CA TYR A 59 -3.77 0.07 -1.60
C TYR A 59 -3.17 -0.82 -0.51
N LEU A 60 -4.00 -1.28 0.43
CA LEU A 60 -3.62 -2.27 1.43
C LEU A 60 -4.35 -3.58 1.12
N VAL A 61 -3.60 -4.61 0.70
CA VAL A 61 -4.16 -5.84 0.15
C VAL A 61 -3.92 -7.01 1.11
N ASP A 62 -5.00 -7.52 1.71
CA ASP A 62 -4.98 -8.70 2.57
C ASP A 62 -5.13 -9.97 1.72
N ILE A 63 -4.03 -10.68 1.48
CA ILE A 63 -4.05 -11.89 0.66
C ILE A 63 -4.86 -13.03 1.28
N SER A 64 -5.15 -12.99 2.60
CA SER A 64 -6.06 -13.98 3.19
C SER A 64 -7.53 -13.79 2.77
N LYS A 65 -7.86 -12.65 2.16
CA LYS A 65 -9.22 -12.27 1.76
C LYS A 65 -9.34 -11.97 0.26
N ASP A 66 -8.23 -11.66 -0.41
CA ASP A 66 -8.19 -11.31 -1.84
C ASP A 66 -7.67 -12.49 -2.68
N ILE A 67 -8.59 -13.24 -3.28
CA ILE A 67 -8.29 -14.47 -4.05
C ILE A 67 -7.47 -14.16 -5.30
N GLU A 68 -7.69 -13.01 -5.93
CA GLU A 68 -6.94 -12.62 -7.13
C GLU A 68 -5.49 -12.29 -6.78
N ALA A 69 -5.28 -11.50 -5.71
CA ALA A 69 -3.96 -11.24 -5.18
C ALA A 69 -3.25 -12.55 -4.76
N ALA A 70 -3.97 -13.47 -4.09
CA ALA A 70 -3.48 -14.80 -3.75
C ALA A 70 -2.99 -15.59 -4.96
N GLY A 71 -3.82 -15.66 -6.01
CA GLY A 71 -3.45 -16.33 -7.25
C GLY A 71 -2.20 -15.72 -7.89
N LYS A 72 -2.08 -14.38 -7.87
CA LYS A 72 -0.93 -13.69 -8.43
C LYS A 72 0.34 -13.95 -7.62
N MET A 73 0.31 -13.89 -6.28
CA MET A 73 1.49 -14.17 -5.45
C MET A 73 1.95 -15.62 -5.60
N ASN A 74 1.01 -16.57 -5.67
CA ASN A 74 1.32 -17.97 -5.94
C ASN A 74 2.02 -18.15 -7.30
N SER A 75 1.66 -17.35 -8.32
CA SER A 75 2.33 -17.39 -9.63
C SER A 75 3.78 -16.89 -9.59
N TYR A 76 4.12 -16.07 -8.59
CA TYR A 76 5.49 -15.65 -8.29
C TYR A 76 6.24 -16.64 -7.37
N GLY A 77 5.59 -17.74 -6.97
CA GLY A 77 6.16 -18.76 -6.09
C GLY A 77 6.04 -18.45 -4.60
N ILE A 78 5.28 -17.41 -4.24
CA ILE A 78 5.15 -16.94 -2.85
C ILE A 78 3.89 -17.55 -2.26
N MET A 79 4.07 -18.40 -1.25
CA MET A 79 3.00 -19.17 -0.63
C MET A 79 3.06 -19.10 0.89
N ASP A 80 4.23 -18.78 1.45
CA ASP A 80 4.45 -18.78 2.89
C ASP A 80 4.13 -17.40 3.49
N ALA A 81 3.43 -17.41 4.61
CA ALA A 81 3.03 -16.18 5.30
C ALA A 81 4.22 -15.32 5.77
N GLU A 82 5.40 -15.92 5.94
CA GLU A 82 6.64 -15.26 6.38
C GLU A 82 7.30 -14.42 5.28
N GLU A 83 6.94 -14.67 4.01
CA GLU A 83 7.46 -13.92 2.86
C GLU A 83 6.83 -12.51 2.77
N TYR A 84 5.72 -12.27 3.49
CA TYR A 84 5.04 -10.97 3.55
C TYR A 84 5.65 -10.07 4.64
N PRO A 85 5.57 -8.73 4.50
CA PRO A 85 4.86 -7.96 3.47
C PRO A 85 5.67 -7.71 2.19
N MET A 86 4.95 -7.40 1.11
CA MET A 86 5.53 -7.08 -0.20
C MET A 86 4.90 -5.82 -0.78
N ILE A 87 5.59 -5.18 -1.72
CA ILE A 87 5.12 -3.93 -2.33
C ILE A 87 5.05 -4.05 -3.84
N PHE A 88 3.99 -3.50 -4.42
CA PHE A 88 3.97 -3.09 -5.82
C PHE A 88 3.95 -1.57 -5.93
N TYR A 89 4.66 -1.04 -6.91
CA TYR A 89 4.60 0.37 -7.27
C TYR A 89 4.79 0.53 -8.77
N ASN A 90 3.85 1.18 -9.44
CA ASN A 90 3.87 1.42 -10.88
C ASN A 90 4.14 0.14 -11.70
N GLY A 91 3.42 -0.95 -11.39
CA GLY A 91 3.55 -2.26 -12.03
C GLY A 91 4.79 -3.05 -11.64
N LYS A 92 5.73 -2.46 -10.88
CA LYS A 92 6.94 -3.14 -10.42
C LYS A 92 6.70 -3.86 -9.11
N PHE A 93 7.28 -5.06 -9.00
CA PHE A 93 7.18 -5.93 -7.84
C PHE A 93 8.44 -5.87 -6.98
N PHE A 94 8.25 -5.68 -5.67
CA PHE A 94 9.29 -5.68 -4.64
C PHE A 94 8.99 -6.77 -3.61
N PRO A 95 9.53 -8.00 -3.81
CA PRO A 95 9.27 -9.14 -2.94
C PRO A 95 9.92 -9.00 -1.55
N ASP A 96 11.06 -8.32 -1.47
CA ASP A 96 11.68 -7.93 -0.21
C ASP A 96 11.81 -6.39 -0.15
N PRO A 97 10.80 -5.69 0.40
CA PRO A 97 10.82 -4.24 0.48
C PRO A 97 11.90 -3.70 1.43
N TYR A 98 12.46 -4.50 2.35
CA TYR A 98 13.47 -4.03 3.31
C TYR A 98 14.89 -4.09 2.75
N GLU A 99 15.11 -4.96 1.76
CA GLU A 99 16.43 -5.10 1.11
C GLU A 99 16.50 -4.39 -0.24
N SER A 100 15.41 -3.77 -0.69
CA SER A 100 15.33 -3.09 -1.98
C SER A 100 15.85 -1.65 -1.92
N LYS A 101 17.12 -1.47 -2.31
CA LYS A 101 17.73 -0.13 -2.48
C LYS A 101 16.95 0.78 -3.44
N GLU A 102 16.27 0.20 -4.42
CA GLU A 102 15.46 0.96 -5.36
C GLU A 102 14.17 1.45 -4.70
N LEU A 103 13.52 0.60 -3.90
CA LEU A 103 12.35 1.01 -3.14
C LEU A 103 12.74 2.08 -2.11
N ASP A 104 13.88 1.92 -1.43
CA ASP A 104 14.43 2.95 -0.56
C ASP A 104 14.55 4.29 -1.30
N GLN A 105 15.10 4.29 -2.52
CA GLN A 105 15.21 5.50 -3.32
C GLN A 105 13.83 6.08 -3.65
N ILE A 106 12.85 5.28 -4.07
CA ILE A 106 11.50 5.78 -4.35
C ILE A 106 10.88 6.39 -3.09
N LEU A 107 11.01 5.71 -1.95
CA LEU A 107 10.48 6.17 -0.67
C LEU A 107 11.21 7.41 -0.14
N LEU A 108 12.50 7.58 -0.47
CA LEU A 108 13.35 8.70 -0.04
C LEU A 108 13.38 9.87 -1.03
N LEU A 109 13.03 9.65 -2.31
CA LEU A 109 13.03 10.68 -3.37
C LEU A 109 11.70 11.45 -3.44
N GLU A 110 10.61 10.91 -2.92
CA GLU A 110 9.32 11.61 -2.83
C GLU A 110 9.00 12.24 -1.47
N PRO A 111 9.93 13.00 -0.85
CA PRO A 111 9.53 14.10 0.01
C PRO A 111 10.29 15.38 -0.37
N ASN A 112 9.66 16.22 -1.20
CA ASN A 112 9.83 17.68 -1.25
C ASN A 112 8.90 18.27 -2.32
N HIS A 113 7.66 18.61 -1.97
CA HIS A 113 6.93 19.72 -2.59
C HIS A 113 5.89 20.28 -1.61
#